data_AF-A0A6A3UZ40-F1
#
_entry.id   AF-A0A6A3UZ40-F1
#
_cell.length_a   1.000
_cell.length_b   1.000
_cell.length_c   1.000
_cell.angle_alpha   90.00
_cell.angle_beta   90.00
_cell.angle_gamma   90.00
#
_symmetry.space_group_name_H-M   'P 1'
#
loop_
_entity.id
_entity.type
_entity.pdbx_description
1 polymer ?
#
loop_
_entity_poly.entity_id
_entity_poly.type
_entity_poly.pdbx_seq_one_letter_code
_entity_poly.pdbx_strand_id
1 'polypeptide(L)'
;MMIQSHDYFNHNEYLLGDSEFQVSAIMIPAFKNPPKAMMNPRQKFFNSKLAKARIKSEHCIGLQKMRFPYLREIRVKLSKKRKHMRRLIKYVTCASILHNLLIAEPITQNWHDELNRQIKGKLDDDDELNAPLPVDARGDERRNQLLAYMLEMRE
;
A
#
# COMPACT_ATOMS: atom_id res chain seq x y z
N MET A 1 27.06 -7.53 11.88
CA MET A 1 26.76 -8.54 10.83
C MET A 1 26.26 -7.78 9.61
N MET A 2 27.06 -7.71 8.55
CA MET A 2 26.62 -7.17 7.26
C MET A 2 25.68 -8.18 6.61
N ILE A 3 24.55 -7.71 6.09
CA ILE A 3 23.59 -8.53 5.34
C ILE A 3 24.18 -8.72 3.95
N GLN A 4 24.47 -9.97 3.56
CA GLN A 4 24.95 -10.28 2.22
C GLN A 4 23.76 -10.60 1.33
N SER A 5 23.79 -10.10 0.11
CA SER A 5 22.60 -10.18 -0.75
C SER A 5 22.39 -11.56 -1.38
N HIS A 6 23.46 -12.34 -1.57
CA HIS A 6 23.40 -13.72 -2.03
C HIS A 6 22.73 -14.69 -1.04
N ASP A 7 22.57 -14.29 0.22
CA ASP A 7 21.84 -15.08 1.22
C ASP A 7 20.31 -15.01 1.04
N TYR A 8 19.81 -14.03 0.26
CA TYR A 8 18.38 -13.71 0.18
C TYR A 8 17.83 -13.62 -1.24
N PHE A 9 18.68 -13.58 -2.26
CA PHE A 9 18.28 -13.47 -3.67
C PHE A 9 18.98 -14.54 -4.49
N ASN A 10 18.19 -15.28 -5.26
CA ASN A 10 18.69 -16.16 -6.32
C ASN A 10 19.21 -15.34 -7.51
N HIS A 11 19.91 -16.00 -8.45
CA HIS A 11 20.59 -15.36 -9.58
C HIS A 11 19.72 -14.40 -10.42
N ASN A 12 18.41 -14.62 -10.49
CA ASN A 12 17.46 -13.81 -11.28
C ASN A 12 16.42 -13.08 -10.42
N GLU A 13 16.63 -12.98 -9.10
CA GLU A 13 15.74 -12.27 -8.20
C GLU A 13 16.26 -10.86 -7.95
N TYR A 14 15.34 -9.89 -8.04
CA TYR A 14 15.64 -8.48 -7.88
C TYR A 14 14.41 -7.72 -7.36
N LEU A 15 14.66 -6.55 -6.82
CA LEU A 15 13.69 -5.58 -6.37
C LEU A 15 13.54 -4.48 -7.42
N LEU A 16 12.30 -4.13 -7.67
CA LEU A 16 11.91 -2.98 -8.47
C LEU A 16 11.73 -1.78 -7.53
N GLY A 17 12.47 -0.71 -7.78
CA GLY A 17 12.52 0.46 -6.90
C GLY A 17 12.06 1.75 -7.57
N ASP A 18 11.78 2.76 -6.74
CA ASP A 18 11.67 4.14 -7.23
C ASP A 18 13.04 4.65 -7.71
N SER A 19 13.02 5.67 -8.54
CA SER A 19 14.18 6.40 -9.04
C SER A 19 15.10 6.93 -7.95
N GLU A 20 14.63 7.11 -6.73
CA GLU A 20 15.43 7.58 -5.59
C GLU A 20 16.43 6.53 -5.08
N PHE A 21 16.19 5.24 -5.36
CA PHE A 21 17.09 4.19 -4.92
C PHE A 21 18.36 4.12 -5.78
N GLN A 22 19.46 3.72 -5.15
CA GLN A 22 20.72 3.47 -5.84
C GLN A 22 20.63 2.17 -6.64
N VAL A 23 21.05 2.21 -7.90
CA VAL A 23 21.08 1.04 -8.78
C VAL A 23 22.10 0.01 -8.30
N SER A 24 21.73 -1.27 -8.31
CA SER A 24 22.62 -2.40 -8.06
C SER A 24 22.14 -3.64 -8.81
N ALA A 25 22.85 -4.76 -8.68
CA ALA A 25 22.41 -6.04 -9.24
C ALA A 25 21.03 -6.51 -8.73
N ILE A 26 20.60 -6.00 -7.57
CA ILE A 26 19.36 -6.43 -6.91
C ILE A 26 18.36 -5.28 -6.82
N MET A 27 18.79 -4.03 -6.73
CA MET A 27 17.89 -2.88 -6.73
C MET A 27 17.86 -2.27 -8.13
N ILE A 28 16.74 -2.42 -8.83
CA ILE A 28 16.51 -1.92 -10.18
C ILE A 28 15.52 -0.74 -10.10
N PRO A 29 16.02 0.50 -9.94
CA PRO A 29 15.19 1.69 -9.83
C PRO A 29 14.66 2.16 -11.19
N ALA A 30 13.62 3.01 -11.16
CA ALA A 30 13.20 3.77 -12.34
C ALA A 30 14.32 4.71 -12.84
N PHE A 31 14.41 4.92 -14.15
CA PHE A 31 15.35 5.90 -14.71
C PHE A 31 14.90 7.32 -14.36
N LYS A 32 15.82 8.16 -13.87
CA LYS A 32 15.59 9.60 -13.70
C LYS A 32 15.57 10.31 -15.04
N ASN A 33 14.80 11.40 -15.12
CA ASN A 33 14.90 12.31 -16.26
C ASN A 33 16.29 12.97 -16.27
N PRO A 34 17.03 12.93 -17.40
CA PRO A 34 18.31 13.61 -17.50
C PRO A 34 18.12 15.13 -17.43
N PRO A 35 19.00 15.88 -16.75
CA PRO A 35 18.95 17.33 -16.75
C PRO A 35 19.15 17.84 -18.19
N LYS A 36 18.20 18.60 -18.71
CA LYS A 36 18.27 19.26 -20.03
C LYS A 36 18.31 18.33 -21.25
N ALA A 37 17.89 17.07 -21.12
CA ALA A 37 17.76 16.16 -22.25
C ALA A 37 16.42 15.42 -22.22
N MET A 38 15.98 14.92 -23.38
CA MET A 38 14.83 14.01 -23.41
C MET A 38 15.24 12.61 -22.97
N MET A 39 14.38 11.96 -22.18
CA MET A 39 14.58 10.57 -21.79
C MET A 39 14.57 9.66 -23.03
N ASN A 40 15.50 8.72 -23.08
CA ASN A 40 15.58 7.74 -24.16
C ASN A 40 14.24 6.97 -24.26
N PRO A 41 13.67 6.77 -25.47
CA PRO A 41 12.43 6.00 -25.64
C PRO A 41 12.42 4.63 -24.95
N ARG A 42 13.56 3.94 -24.90
CA ARG A 42 13.70 2.64 -24.21
C ARG A 42 13.59 2.77 -22.69
N GLN A 43 14.20 3.80 -22.10
CA GLN A 43 14.09 4.09 -20.67
C GLN A 43 12.65 4.51 -20.31
N LYS A 44 12.01 5.31 -21.19
CA LYS A 44 10.61 5.69 -21.04
C LYS A 44 9.68 4.47 -21.09
N PHE A 45 9.92 3.54 -22.01
CA PHE A 45 9.19 2.27 -22.08
C PHE A 45 9.37 1.43 -20.80
N PHE A 46 10.61 1.29 -20.33
CA PHE A 46 10.90 0.58 -19.08
C PHE A 46 10.15 1.22 -17.89
N ASN A 47 10.29 2.53 -17.68
CA ASN A 47 9.60 3.26 -16.62
C ASN A 47 8.07 3.11 -16.73
N SER A 48 7.52 3.11 -17.94
CA SER A 48 6.08 2.90 -18.16
C SER A 48 5.62 1.51 -17.73
N LYS A 49 6.43 0.47 -17.93
CA LYS A 49 6.13 -0.89 -17.45
C LYS A 49 6.28 -0.99 -15.93
N LEU A 50 7.33 -0.39 -15.39
CA LEU A 50 7.58 -0.31 -13.95
C LEU A 50 6.43 0.39 -13.21
N ALA A 51 5.94 1.52 -13.76
CA ALA A 51 4.80 2.24 -13.21
C ALA A 51 3.54 1.38 -13.12
N LYS A 52 3.27 0.51 -14.12
CA LYS A 52 2.13 -0.42 -14.07
C LYS A 52 2.25 -1.44 -12.93
N ALA A 53 3.46 -1.91 -12.65
CA ALA A 53 3.70 -2.80 -11.51
C ALA A 53 3.51 -2.06 -10.18
N ARG A 54 4.03 -0.83 -10.09
CA ARG A 54 3.88 0.06 -8.93
C ARG A 54 2.41 0.32 -8.61
N ILE A 55 1.61 0.71 -9.60
CA ILE A 55 0.16 0.97 -9.42
C ILE A 55 -0.55 -0.23 -8.78
N LYS A 56 -0.26 -1.46 -9.24
CA LYS A 56 -0.85 -2.67 -8.65
C LYS A 56 -0.41 -2.87 -7.19
N SER A 57 0.87 -2.65 -6.90
CA SER A 57 1.42 -2.76 -5.54
C SER A 57 0.80 -1.72 -4.59
N GLU A 58 0.75 -0.46 -5.01
CA GLU A 58 0.16 0.64 -4.23
C GLU A 58 -1.33 0.44 -4.01
N HIS A 59 -2.06 -0.01 -5.04
CA HIS A 59 -3.48 -0.34 -4.91
C HIS A 59 -3.72 -1.47 -3.89
N CYS A 60 -2.90 -2.54 -3.94
CA CYS A 60 -2.96 -3.63 -2.95
C CYS A 60 -2.70 -3.12 -1.53
N ILE A 61 -1.68 -2.27 -1.34
CA ILE A 61 -1.36 -1.66 -0.05
C ILE A 61 -2.52 -0.77 0.43
N GLY A 62 -3.12 0.01 -0.46
CA GLY A 62 -4.28 0.87 -0.18
C GLY A 62 -5.48 0.05 0.32
N LEU A 63 -5.82 -1.05 -0.35
CA LEU A 63 -6.89 -1.96 0.07
C LEU A 63 -6.62 -2.56 1.46
N GLN A 64 -5.37 -2.95 1.74
CA GLN A 64 -5.01 -3.47 3.06
C GLN A 64 -5.11 -2.41 4.16
N LYS A 65 -4.66 -1.17 3.88
CA LYS A 65 -4.76 -0.05 4.82
C LYS A 65 -6.20 0.37 5.11
N MET A 66 -7.06 0.36 4.09
CA MET A 66 -8.49 0.65 4.22
C MET A 66 -9.18 -0.42 5.09
N ARG A 67 -8.85 -1.70 4.88
CA ARG A 67 -9.46 -2.80 5.65
C ARG A 67 -8.91 -2.90 7.08
N PHE A 68 -7.62 -2.66 7.26
CA PHE A 68 -6.95 -2.77 8.56
C PHE A 68 -6.34 -1.43 8.95
N PRO A 69 -7.09 -0.54 9.66
CA PRO A 69 -6.61 0.77 10.08
C PRO A 69 -5.28 0.75 10.83
N TYR A 70 -4.97 -0.35 11.53
CA TYR A 70 -3.66 -0.58 12.15
C TYR A 70 -2.47 -0.40 11.18
N LEU A 71 -2.63 -0.75 9.90
CA LEU A 71 -1.59 -0.61 8.88
C LEU A 71 -1.40 0.84 8.39
N ARG A 72 -2.35 1.74 8.68
CA ARG A 72 -2.20 3.17 8.39
C ARG A 72 -1.23 3.82 9.38
N GLU A 73 -1.38 3.49 10.66
CA GLU A 73 -0.53 4.00 11.74
C GLU A 73 0.11 2.87 12.55
N ILE A 74 1.15 2.24 11.98
CA ILE A 74 1.86 1.20 12.72
C ILE A 74 2.74 1.86 13.80
N ARG A 75 2.22 1.92 15.03
CA ARG A 75 2.90 2.47 16.21
C ARG A 75 3.97 1.51 16.76
N VAL A 76 4.95 1.16 15.92
CA VAL A 76 6.10 0.33 16.31
C VAL A 76 7.37 1.17 16.32
N LYS A 77 7.99 1.33 17.50
CA LYS A 77 9.29 2.00 17.63
C LYS A 77 10.37 1.15 16.95
N LEU A 78 10.72 1.49 15.72
CA LEU A 78 11.83 0.85 15.02
C LEU A 78 13.14 1.17 15.77
N SER A 79 13.88 0.13 16.08
CA SER A 79 15.23 0.24 16.64
C SER A 79 16.16 -0.63 15.82
N LYS A 80 17.47 -0.55 16.04
CA LYS A 80 18.45 -1.45 15.39
C LYS A 80 18.26 -2.94 15.76
N LYS A 81 17.27 -3.29 16.59
CA LYS A 81 16.94 -4.67 16.98
C LYS A 81 16.10 -5.35 15.89
N ARG A 82 16.66 -6.39 15.27
CA ARG A 82 16.02 -7.25 14.26
C ARG A 82 14.62 -7.76 14.65
N LYS A 83 14.36 -7.95 15.95
CA LYS A 83 13.07 -8.39 16.47
C LYS A 83 11.91 -7.44 16.13
N HIS A 84 12.14 -6.12 16.07
CA HIS A 84 11.09 -5.15 15.74
C HIS A 84 10.70 -5.27 14.27
N MET A 85 11.67 -5.38 13.36
CA MET A 85 11.42 -5.61 11.93
C MET A 85 10.69 -6.93 11.68
N ARG A 86 11.10 -8.02 12.34
CA ARG A 86 10.39 -9.31 12.22
C ARG A 86 8.94 -9.22 12.67
N ARG A 87 8.67 -8.49 13.76
CA ARG A 87 7.30 -8.27 14.26
C ARG A 87 6.47 -7.46 13.27
N LEU A 88 7.04 -6.40 12.70
CA LEU A 88 6.39 -5.60 11.67
C LEU A 88 6.02 -6.44 10.43
N ILE A 89 6.98 -7.21 9.91
CA ILE A 89 6.75 -8.11 8.77
C ILE A 89 5.62 -9.09 9.09
N LYS A 90 5.64 -9.72 10.28
CA LYS A 90 4.57 -10.64 10.70
C LYS A 90 3.20 -9.96 10.71
N TYR A 91 3.08 -8.72 11.19
CA TYR A 91 1.80 -8.02 11.19
C TYR A 91 1.27 -7.73 9.79
N VAL A 92 2.14 -7.28 8.88
CA VAL A 92 1.77 -7.08 7.48
C VAL A 92 1.36 -8.41 6.83
N THR A 93 2.10 -9.49 7.06
CA THR A 93 1.76 -10.83 6.56
C THR A 93 0.42 -11.34 7.10
N CYS A 94 0.18 -11.22 8.41
CA CYS A 94 -1.10 -11.61 9.00
C CYS A 94 -2.26 -10.82 8.41
N ALA A 95 -2.11 -9.51 8.22
CA ALA A 95 -3.14 -8.68 7.60
C ALA A 95 -3.41 -9.12 6.15
N SER A 96 -2.37 -9.48 5.39
CA SER A 96 -2.53 -10.03 4.03
C SER A 96 -3.28 -11.36 4.02
N ILE A 97 -2.98 -12.27 4.95
CA ILE A 97 -3.67 -13.56 5.09
C ILE A 97 -5.15 -13.33 5.44
N LEU A 98 -5.43 -12.51 6.45
CA LEU A 98 -6.79 -12.17 6.85
C LEU A 98 -7.57 -11.48 5.73
N HIS A 99 -6.92 -10.60 4.96
CA HIS A 99 -7.54 -9.97 3.80
C HIS A 99 -8.06 -11.02 2.82
N ASN A 100 -7.22 -12.01 2.48
CA ASN A 100 -7.56 -13.07 1.53
C ASN A 100 -8.66 -13.98 2.07
N LEU A 101 -8.60 -14.35 3.36
CA LEU A 101 -9.65 -15.13 4.02
C LEU A 101 -10.99 -14.41 3.93
N LEU A 102 -11.03 -13.11 4.21
CA LEU A 102 -12.24 -12.29 4.15
C LEU A 102 -12.75 -12.02 2.73
N ILE A 103 -11.91 -12.18 1.69
CA ILE A 103 -12.37 -12.19 0.29
C ILE A 103 -13.06 -13.52 -0.01
N ALA A 104 -12.48 -14.64 0.43
CA ALA A 104 -13.04 -15.97 0.20
C ALA A 104 -14.33 -16.20 0.99
N GLU A 105 -14.35 -15.75 2.25
CA GLU A 105 -15.47 -15.89 3.18
C GLU A 105 -15.83 -14.52 3.76
N PRO A 106 -16.81 -13.82 3.17
CA PRO A 106 -17.28 -12.54 3.67
C PRO A 106 -17.84 -12.63 5.09
N ILE A 107 -17.64 -11.58 5.88
CA ILE A 107 -18.16 -11.50 7.25
C ILE A 107 -19.69 -11.54 7.22
N THR A 108 -20.29 -12.43 8.02
CA THR A 108 -21.75 -12.52 8.15
C THR A 108 -22.31 -11.28 8.83
N GLN A 109 -23.57 -10.92 8.50
CA GLN A 109 -24.22 -9.74 9.09
C GLN A 109 -24.23 -9.78 10.62
N ASN A 110 -24.44 -10.96 11.21
CA ASN A 110 -24.47 -11.15 12.66
C ASN A 110 -23.14 -10.74 13.33
N TRP A 111 -22.00 -10.97 12.66
CA TRP A 111 -20.70 -10.57 13.15
C TRP A 111 -20.48 -9.06 13.01
N HIS A 112 -20.99 -8.44 11.94
CA HIS A 112 -21.00 -6.97 11.83
C HIS A 112 -21.80 -6.33 12.96
N ASP A 113 -22.98 -6.85 13.26
CA ASP A 113 -23.84 -6.31 14.31
C ASP A 113 -23.17 -6.43 15.69
N GLU A 114 -22.51 -7.56 15.96
CA GLU A 114 -21.74 -7.74 17.20
C GLU A 114 -20.52 -6.81 17.27
N LEU A 115 -19.78 -6.67 16.17
CA LEU A 115 -18.62 -5.78 16.11
C LEU A 115 -19.04 -4.31 16.31
N ASN A 116 -20.14 -3.88 15.67
CA ASN A 116 -20.69 -2.54 15.83
C ASN A 116 -21.14 -2.25 17.27
N ARG A 117 -21.62 -3.26 18.00
CA ARG A 117 -21.90 -3.12 19.45
C ARG A 117 -20.62 -2.92 20.28
N GLN A 118 -19.50 -3.48 19.85
CA GLN A 118 -18.23 -3.43 20.58
C GLN A 118 -17.35 -2.22 20.22
N ILE A 119 -17.42 -1.72 18.98
CA ILE A 119 -16.70 -0.53 18.53
C ILE A 119 -17.33 0.71 19.17
N LYS A 120 -16.70 1.24 20.23
CA LYS A 120 -17.07 2.50 20.88
C LYS A 120 -16.25 3.71 20.40
N GLY A 121 -15.26 3.48 19.54
CA GLY A 121 -14.38 4.54 19.01
C GLY A 121 -14.94 5.12 17.72
N LYS A 122 -15.05 6.45 17.65
CA LYS A 122 -15.27 7.16 16.39
C LYS A 122 -14.03 6.99 15.50
N LEU A 123 -14.24 6.83 14.19
CA LEU A 123 -13.17 7.02 13.21
C LEU A 123 -12.74 8.49 13.27
N ASP A 124 -11.47 8.81 12.99
CA ASP A 124 -11.05 10.21 12.90
C ASP A 124 -11.81 10.89 11.77
N ASP A 125 -12.53 11.95 12.13
CA ASP A 125 -13.37 12.76 11.23
C ASP A 125 -12.53 13.50 10.16
N ASP A 126 -11.19 13.55 10.32
CA ASP A 126 -10.22 14.19 9.43
C ASP A 126 -9.78 13.30 8.24
N ASP A 127 -10.22 12.04 8.18
CA ASP A 127 -9.97 11.20 7.01
C ASP A 127 -11.08 11.42 5.97
N GLU A 128 -10.73 12.08 4.88
CA GLU A 128 -11.62 12.48 3.77
C GLU A 128 -12.43 11.30 3.17
N LEU A 129 -11.91 10.08 3.32
CA LEU A 129 -12.57 8.83 2.93
C LEU A 129 -13.71 8.42 3.89
N ASN A 130 -13.67 8.88 5.14
CA ASN A 130 -14.66 8.62 6.18
C ASN A 130 -15.69 9.75 6.30
N ALA A 131 -15.57 10.83 5.52
CA ALA A 131 -16.54 11.91 5.56
C ALA A 131 -17.95 11.36 5.26
N PRO A 132 -18.92 11.57 6.17
CA PRO A 132 -20.27 11.05 6.00
C PRO A 132 -20.94 11.74 4.81
N LEU A 133 -21.70 10.95 4.05
CA LEU A 133 -22.54 11.53 3.01
C LEU A 133 -23.77 12.17 3.66
N PRO A 134 -24.25 13.30 3.14
CA PRO A 134 -25.55 13.85 3.50
C PRO A 134 -26.65 12.79 3.41
N VAL A 135 -27.65 12.87 4.30
CA VAL A 135 -28.74 11.89 4.39
C VAL A 135 -29.58 11.86 3.08
N ASP A 136 -29.52 12.93 2.30
CA ASP A 136 -30.15 13.14 1.00
C ASP A 136 -29.21 12.95 -0.20
N ALA A 137 -28.00 12.41 0.02
CA ALA A 137 -27.02 12.19 -1.06
C ALA A 137 -27.57 11.27 -2.16
N ARG A 138 -27.31 11.64 -3.41
CA ARG A 138 -27.69 10.85 -4.59
C ARG A 138 -26.77 9.63 -4.68
N GLY A 139 -27.25 8.59 -5.37
CA GLY A 139 -26.56 7.30 -5.41
C GLY A 139 -25.12 7.33 -5.96
N ASP A 140 -24.75 8.38 -6.69
CA ASP A 140 -23.42 8.55 -7.29
C ASP A 140 -22.46 9.40 -6.45
N GLU A 141 -22.91 10.08 -5.39
CA GLU A 141 -22.03 10.91 -4.54
C GLU A 141 -20.88 10.12 -3.93
N ARG A 142 -21.14 8.88 -3.45
CA ARG A 142 -20.07 8.00 -2.92
C ARG A 142 -19.05 7.66 -4.00
N ARG A 143 -19.50 7.46 -5.24
CA ARG A 143 -18.64 7.17 -6.39
C ARG A 143 -17.75 8.37 -6.71
N ASN A 144 -18.31 9.58 -6.66
CA ASN A 144 -17.58 10.81 -6.96
C ASN A 144 -16.59 11.19 -5.85
N GLN A 145 -16.92 10.96 -4.57
CA GLN A 145 -15.99 11.11 -3.44
C GLN A 145 -14.77 10.19 -3.59
N LEU A 146 -14.99 8.91 -3.93
CA LEU A 146 -13.91 7.96 -4.21
C LEU A 146 -13.09 8.36 -5.44
N LEU A 147 -13.73 8.87 -6.50
CA LEU A 147 -13.05 9.34 -7.70
C LEU A 147 -12.14 10.54 -7.41
N ALA A 148 -12.62 11.52 -6.62
CA ALA A 148 -11.86 12.70 -6.23
C ALA A 148 -10.60 12.32 -5.44
N TYR A 149 -10.76 11.49 -4.42
CA TYR A 149 -9.64 10.93 -3.65
C TYR A 149 -8.61 10.21 -4.55
N MET A 150 -9.07 9.39 -5.49
CA MET A 150 -8.19 8.70 -6.44
C MET A 150 -7.47 9.63 -7.41
N LEU A 151 -8.04 10.80 -7.72
CA LEU A 151 -7.42 11.81 -8.59
C LEU A 151 -6.41 12.68 -7.84
N GLU A 152 -6.68 13.02 -6.58
CA GLU A 152 -5.74 13.74 -5.72
C GLU A 152 -4.49 12.92 -5.40
N MET A 153 -4.64 11.60 -5.26
CA MET A 153 -3.50 10.67 -5.15
C MET A 153 -2.66 10.52 -6.44
N ARG A 154 -3.05 11.18 -7.55
CA ARG A 154 -2.40 11.06 -8.86
C ARG A 154 -1.37 12.16 -9.14
N GLU A 155 -1.36 13.22 -8.34
CA GLU A 155 -0.30 14.26 -8.35
C GLU A 155 0.85 13.89 -7.41
#